data_AF-A0A0J0YRR7-F1
#
_entry.id   AF-A0A0J0YRR7-F1
#
_cell.length_a   1.000
_cell.length_b   1.000
_cell.length_c   1.000
_cell.angle_alpha   90.00
_cell.angle_beta   90.00
_cell.angle_gamma   90.00
#
_symmetry.space_group_name_H-M   'P 1'
#
loop_
_entity.id
_entity.type
_entity.pdbx_description
1 polymer ?
#
loop_
_entity_poly.entity_id
_entity_poly.type
_entity_poly.pdbx_seq_one_letter_code
_entity_poly.pdbx_strand_id
1 'polypeptide(L)'
;SFSVDPEVDTPEKLAAYAKQFTDDLANWHLLTGYSPAEISELAQKSFKTIVQKPANDDQVIHGTSFYLVGPDGKVVQTYSGVQDVPYDTILEHIKIVQSSQ
;
A
#
# COMPACT_ATOMS: atom_id res chain seq x y z
N SER A 1 2.01 -2.72 3.11
CA SER A 1 0.96 -1.69 3.11
C SER A 1 1.49 -0.46 3.82
N PHE A 2 1.23 0.74 3.33
CA PHE A 2 1.68 1.98 3.95
C PHE A 2 0.45 2.70 4.51
N SER A 3 0.46 3.06 5.78
CA SER A 3 -0.54 3.96 6.36
C SER A 3 -0.47 5.34 5.68
N VAL A 4 -1.63 5.94 5.45
CA VAL A 4 -1.74 7.31 4.93
C VAL A 4 -2.02 8.33 6.03
N ASP A 5 -2.24 7.88 7.27
CA ASP A 5 -2.44 8.72 8.45
C ASP A 5 -1.54 8.27 9.63
N PRO A 6 -0.21 8.41 9.49
CA PRO A 6 0.74 7.85 10.45
C PRO A 6 0.68 8.49 11.85
N GLU A 7 0.04 9.66 11.99
CA GLU A 7 -0.19 10.30 13.29
C GLU A 7 -1.27 9.56 14.11
N VAL A 8 -2.20 8.92 13.42
CA VAL A 8 -3.28 8.14 14.04
C VAL A 8 -2.91 6.67 14.09
N ASP A 9 -2.31 6.14 13.04
CA ASP A 9 -2.02 4.72 12.83
C ASP A 9 -0.73 4.28 13.51
N THR A 10 -0.80 4.02 14.81
CA THR A 10 0.31 3.43 15.57
C THR A 10 0.54 1.95 15.20
N PRO A 11 1.73 1.39 15.46
CA PRO A 11 1.99 -0.04 15.22
C PRO A 11 0.95 -0.98 15.87
N GLU A 12 0.49 -0.66 17.08
CA GLU A 12 -0.51 -1.45 17.79
C GLU A 12 -1.88 -1.42 17.10
N LYS A 13 -2.31 -0.24 16.61
CA LYS A 13 -3.57 -0.10 15.87
C LYS A 13 -3.51 -0.83 14.53
N LEU A 14 -2.40 -0.71 13.80
CA LEU A 14 -2.21 -1.42 12.54
C LEU A 14 -2.17 -2.94 12.72
N ALA A 15 -1.53 -3.42 13.79
CA ALA A 15 -1.53 -4.85 14.11
C ALA A 15 -2.95 -5.35 14.47
N ALA A 16 -3.72 -4.58 15.24
CA ALA A 16 -5.11 -4.90 15.55
C ALA A 16 -6.02 -4.84 14.31
N TYR A 17 -5.78 -3.90 13.40
CA TYR A 17 -6.48 -3.79 12.13
C TYR A 17 -6.20 -5.01 11.24
N ALA A 18 -4.93 -5.38 11.04
CA ALA A 18 -4.55 -6.49 10.18
C ALA A 18 -5.16 -7.84 10.63
N LYS A 19 -5.25 -8.05 11.95
CA LYS A 19 -5.89 -9.24 12.56
C LYS A 19 -7.38 -9.38 12.27
N GLN A 20 -8.05 -8.32 11.83
CA GLN A 20 -9.45 -8.43 11.40
C GLN A 20 -9.61 -9.09 10.02
N PHE A 21 -8.52 -9.20 9.25
CA PHE A 21 -8.51 -9.74 7.88
C PHE A 21 -7.78 -11.07 7.77
N THR A 22 -6.76 -11.31 8.61
CA THR A 22 -5.98 -12.55 8.59
C THR A 22 -5.26 -12.78 9.91
N ASP A 23 -5.08 -14.04 10.28
CA ASP A 23 -4.21 -14.46 11.39
C ASP A 23 -2.75 -14.67 10.95
N ASP A 24 -2.50 -14.77 9.65
CA ASP A 24 -1.16 -14.90 9.07
C ASP A 24 -0.63 -13.55 8.58
N LEU A 25 0.35 -13.03 9.30
CA LEU A 25 1.07 -11.79 8.99
C LEU A 25 2.52 -12.03 8.56
N ALA A 26 2.94 -13.28 8.34
CA ALA A 26 4.33 -13.61 8.03
C ALA A 26 4.85 -12.86 6.80
N ASN A 27 3.95 -12.60 5.84
CA ASN A 27 4.26 -11.94 4.58
C ASN A 27 3.50 -10.61 4.38
N TRP A 28 2.81 -10.11 5.41
CA TRP A 28 2.04 -8.86 5.32
C TRP A 28 2.43 -7.86 6.42
N HIS A 29 3.17 -6.83 6.02
CA HIS A 29 3.58 -5.74 6.89
C HIS A 29 2.75 -4.48 6.61
N LEU A 30 2.22 -3.87 7.66
CA LEU A 30 1.62 -2.54 7.64
C LEU A 30 2.63 -1.57 8.25
N LEU A 31 3.00 -0.54 7.50
CA LEU A 31 4.12 0.34 7.78
C LEU A 31 3.61 1.71 8.23
N THR A 32 4.22 2.27 9.28
CA THR A 32 3.95 3.59 9.87
C THR A 32 5.23 4.15 10.52
N GLY A 33 5.15 5.27 11.23
CA GLY A 33 6.25 5.88 11.99
C GLY A 33 7.01 6.98 11.24
N TYR A 34 6.53 7.36 10.07
CA TYR A 34 7.00 8.50 9.27
C TYR A 34 6.05 9.69 9.43
N SER A 35 6.49 10.87 9.01
CA SER A 35 5.66 12.07 8.96
C SER A 35 4.64 12.04 7.81
N PRO A 36 3.53 12.80 7.90
CA PRO A 36 2.60 12.98 6.78
C PRO A 36 3.26 13.49 5.49
N ALA A 37 4.31 14.30 5.61
CA ALA A 37 5.06 14.81 4.46
C ALA A 37 5.85 13.70 3.74
N GLU A 38 6.49 12.81 4.50
CA GLU A 38 7.27 11.69 3.94
C GLU A 38 6.39 10.71 3.17
N ILE A 39 5.21 10.36 3.69
CA ILE A 39 4.30 9.46 2.97
C ILE A 39 3.71 10.13 1.72
N SER A 40 3.40 11.43 1.79
CA SER A 40 2.96 12.20 0.62
C SER A 40 4.03 12.21 -0.47
N GLU A 41 5.29 12.42 -0.10
CA GLU A 41 6.41 12.42 -1.04
C GLU A 41 6.65 11.02 -1.63
N LEU A 42 6.61 9.98 -0.81
CA LEU A 42 6.76 8.59 -1.25
C LEU A 42 5.66 8.21 -2.25
N ALA A 43 4.40 8.51 -1.92
CA ALA A 43 3.25 8.27 -2.78
C ALA A 43 3.41 8.96 -4.15
N GLN A 44 3.83 10.22 -4.15
CA GLN A 44 4.00 11.00 -5.38
C GLN A 44 5.19 10.51 -6.20
N LYS A 45 6.33 10.27 -5.58
CA LYS A 45 7.57 9.92 -6.29
C LYS A 45 7.58 8.49 -6.79
N SER A 46 7.18 7.54 -5.94
CA SER A 46 7.29 6.10 -6.22
C SER A 46 6.06 5.54 -6.93
N PHE A 47 4.87 5.98 -6.54
CA PHE A 47 3.60 5.38 -6.99
C PHE A 47 2.77 6.30 -7.88
N LYS A 48 3.24 7.53 -8.12
CA LYS A 48 2.56 8.57 -8.91
C LYS A 48 1.12 8.81 -8.44
N THR A 49 0.89 8.68 -7.13
CA THR A 49 -0.41 8.92 -6.50
C THR A 49 -0.33 10.03 -5.46
N ILE A 50 -1.48 10.57 -5.11
CA ILE A 50 -1.61 11.57 -4.05
C ILE A 50 -1.88 10.90 -2.71
N VAL A 51 -1.36 11.50 -1.64
CA VAL A 51 -1.78 11.31 -0.25
C VAL A 51 -1.89 12.69 0.35
N GLN A 52 -3.08 13.10 0.79
CA GLN A 52 -3.33 14.43 1.31
C GLN A 52 -4.40 14.40 2.41
N LYS A 53 -4.08 14.93 3.58
CA LYS A 53 -5.03 15.11 4.69
C LYS A 53 -5.61 16.53 4.66
N PRO A 54 -6.91 16.72 4.39
CA PRO A 54 -7.54 18.03 4.47
C PRO A 54 -7.56 18.54 5.91
N ALA A 55 -7.40 19.86 6.11
CA ALA A 55 -7.33 20.43 7.47
C ALA A 55 -8.64 20.32 8.28
N ASN A 56 -9.77 20.14 7.59
CA ASN A 56 -11.11 20.13 8.19
C ASN A 56 -11.84 18.79 7.98
N ASP A 57 -11.11 17.72 7.66
CA ASP A 57 -11.67 16.40 7.40
C ASP A 57 -10.76 15.32 8.00
N ASP A 58 -11.36 14.29 8.57
CA ASP A 58 -10.65 13.13 9.11
C ASP A 58 -10.29 12.13 7.98
N GLN A 59 -10.90 12.26 6.80
CA GLN A 59 -10.61 11.41 5.65
C GLN A 59 -9.38 11.88 4.87
N VAL A 60 -8.35 11.03 4.85
CA VAL A 60 -7.16 11.24 4.01
C VAL A 60 -7.50 10.88 2.57
N ILE A 61 -7.29 11.80 1.64
CA ILE A 61 -7.39 11.55 0.20
C ILE A 61 -6.16 10.73 -0.21
N HIS A 62 -6.37 9.54 -0.76
CA HIS A 62 -5.28 8.67 -1.19
C HIS A 62 -5.65 7.78 -2.38
N GLY A 63 -4.62 7.26 -3.07
CA GLY A 63 -4.81 6.26 -4.13
C GLY A 63 -5.22 4.91 -3.58
N THR A 64 -6.05 4.18 -4.32
CA THR A 64 -6.64 2.90 -3.90
C THR A 64 -6.17 1.71 -4.75
N SER A 65 -5.05 1.85 -5.44
CA SER A 65 -4.49 0.84 -6.34
C SER A 65 -3.56 -0.13 -5.63
N PHE A 66 -3.48 -1.36 -6.14
CA PHE A 66 -2.39 -2.27 -5.83
C PHE A 66 -1.24 -2.08 -6.83
N TYR A 67 -0.01 -2.22 -6.33
CA TYR A 67 1.21 -2.06 -7.11
C TYR A 67 2.04 -3.33 -7.02
N LEU A 68 2.38 -3.92 -8.17
CA LEU A 68 3.36 -5.00 -8.24
C LEU A 68 4.75 -4.38 -8.42
N VAL A 69 5.63 -4.61 -7.45
CA VAL A 69 7.02 -4.10 -7.45
C VAL A 69 7.95 -5.28 -7.74
N GLY A 70 8.84 -5.09 -8.71
CA GLY A 70 9.85 -6.07 -9.09
C GLY A 70 11.03 -6.14 -8.11
N PRO A 71 11.90 -7.15 -8.24
CA PRO A 71 13.06 -7.34 -7.37
C PRO A 71 14.09 -6.20 -7.47
N ASP A 72 14.09 -5.43 -8.55
CA ASP A 72 14.92 -4.23 -8.74
C ASP A 72 14.32 -2.97 -8.07
N GLY A 73 13.20 -3.13 -7.34
CA GLY A 73 12.52 -2.06 -6.62
C GLY A 73 11.64 -1.16 -7.51
N LYS A 74 11.40 -1.52 -8.77
CA LYS A 74 10.56 -0.73 -9.69
C LYS A 74 9.13 -1.25 -9.74
N VAL A 75 8.18 -0.35 -9.90
CA VAL A 75 6.78 -0.71 -10.18
C VAL A 75 6.70 -1.33 -11.58
N VAL A 76 6.22 -2.57 -11.65
CA VAL A 76 6.02 -3.33 -12.89
C VAL A 76 4.60 -3.10 -13.42
N GLN A 77 3.61 -3.08 -12.54
CA GLN A 77 2.21 -2.92 -12.92
C GLN A 77 1.36 -2.34 -11.78
N THR A 78 0.27 -1.68 -12.14
CA THR A 78 -0.74 -1.10 -11.24
C THR A 78 -2.12 -1.71 -11.53
N TYR A 79 -2.90 -1.99 -10.49
CA TYR A 79 -4.24 -2.58 -10.60
C TYR A 79 -5.24 -1.82 -9.72
N SER A 80 -6.52 -1.82 -10.10
CA SER A 80 -7.60 -1.39 -9.20
C SER A 80 -7.58 -2.24 -7.92
N GLY A 81 -7.65 -1.59 -6.75
CA GLY A 81 -7.76 -2.25 -5.46
C GLY A 81 -9.14 -2.13 -4.80
N VAL A 82 -10.13 -1.53 -5.49
CA VAL A 82 -11.47 -1.27 -4.92
C VAL A 82 -12.55 -2.14 -5.56
N GLN A 83 -12.69 -2.06 -6.87
CA GLN A 83 -13.71 -2.78 -7.64
C GLN A 83 -13.04 -3.56 -8.76
N ASP A 84 -13.61 -4.73 -9.08
CA ASP A 84 -13.17 -5.63 -10.15
C ASP A 84 -11.66 -5.93 -10.10
N VAL A 85 -11.15 -6.21 -8.90
CA VAL A 85 -9.73 -6.49 -8.69
C VAL A 85 -9.33 -7.75 -9.47
N PRO A 86 -8.38 -7.66 -10.43
CA PRO A 86 -8.05 -8.76 -11.33
C PRO A 86 -7.06 -9.73 -10.67
N TYR A 87 -7.52 -10.47 -9.66
CA TYR A 87 -6.66 -11.35 -8.86
C TYR A 87 -5.90 -12.39 -9.69
N ASP A 88 -6.54 -13.01 -10.68
CA ASP A 88 -5.90 -14.00 -11.55
C ASP A 88 -4.73 -13.40 -12.33
N THR A 89 -4.91 -12.19 -12.88
CA THR A 89 -3.86 -11.45 -13.59
C THR A 89 -2.73 -11.04 -12.64
N ILE A 90 -3.05 -10.62 -11.41
CA ILE A 90 -2.04 -10.29 -10.40
C ILE A 90 -1.17 -11.52 -10.11
N LEU A 91 -1.78 -12.68 -9.90
CA LEU A 91 -1.07 -13.94 -9.64
C LEU A 91 -0.22 -14.39 -10.83
N GLU A 92 -0.71 -14.23 -12.05
CA GLU A 92 0.06 -14.51 -13.28
C GLU A 92 1.30 -13.61 -13.35
N HIS A 93 1.13 -12.30 -13.18
CA HIS A 93 2.24 -11.36 -13.24
C HIS A 93 3.26 -11.57 -12.11
N ILE A 94 2.83 -11.94 -10.90
CA ILE A 94 3.75 -12.32 -9.81
C ILE A 94 4.63 -13.49 -10.23
N LYS A 95 4.06 -14.54 -10.83
CA LYS A 95 4.84 -15.70 -11.32
C LYS A 95 5.86 -15.30 -12.39
N ILE A 96 5.48 -14.42 -13.32
CA ILE A 96 6.38 -13.91 -14.35
C ILE A 96 7.56 -13.16 -13.71
N VAL A 97 7.28 -12.23 -12.79
CA VAL A 97 8.32 -11.45 -12.09
C VAL A 97 9.26 -12.36 -11.29
N GLN A 98 8.74 -13.41 -10.64
CA GLN A 98 9.55 -14.38 -9.90
C GLN A 98 10.43 -15.25 -10.83
N SER A 99 9.91 -15.64 -12.00
CA SER A 99 10.63 -16.48 -12.97
C SER A 99 11.70 -15.74 -13.79
N SER A 100 11.73 -14.40 -13.72
CA SER A 100 12.69 -13.57 -14.46
C SER A 100 14.01 -13.35 -13.69
N GLN A 101 14.26 -14.17 -12.66
CA GLN A 101 15.48 -14.15 -11.84
C GLN A 101 16.43 -15.30 -12.20
#